data_AF-W8T8A8-F1
#
_entry.id   AF-W8T8A8-F1
#
_cell.length_a   1.000
_cell.length_b   1.000
_cell.length_c   1.000
_cell.angle_alpha   90.00
_cell.angle_beta   90.00
_cell.angle_gamma   90.00
#
_symmetry.space_group_name_H-M   'P 1'
#
loop_
_entity.id
_entity.type
_entity.pdbx_description
1 polymer ?
#
loop_
_entity_poly.entity_id
_entity_poly.type
_entity_poly.pdbx_seq_one_letter_code
_entity_poly.pdbx_strand_id
1 'polypeptide(L)'
;MGMPITPKSRAGKWAAEFSIVFIILMSLKIMRELPIPTFLIAFLGFAGFINGLIAIIRNKDRALLTLLSIPVGLVIIIWSALEMMFPH
;
A
#
# COMPACT_ATOMS: atom_id res chain seq x y z
N MET A 1 -25.24 4.46 8.28
CA MET A 1 -24.74 4.18 6.91
C MET A 1 -23.35 3.59 7.04
N GLY A 2 -23.17 2.32 6.68
CA GLY A 2 -21.85 1.65 6.75
C GLY A 2 -20.90 2.17 5.68
N MET A 3 -19.59 2.07 5.93
CA MET A 3 -18.58 2.40 4.93
C MET A 3 -18.62 1.37 3.80
N PRO A 4 -18.59 1.79 2.52
CA PRO A 4 -18.52 0.85 1.41
C PRO A 4 -17.19 0.08 1.43
N ILE A 5 -17.23 -1.23 1.24
CA ILE A 5 -16.03 -2.08 1.29
C ILE A 5 -15.17 -1.84 0.04
N THR A 6 -15.80 -1.78 -1.13
CA THR A 6 -15.13 -1.65 -2.43
C THR A 6 -15.04 -0.21 -2.92
N PRO A 7 -13.89 0.24 -3.44
CA PRO A 7 -13.75 1.56 -4.05
C PRO A 7 -14.59 1.67 -5.32
N LYS A 8 -15.22 2.83 -5.50
CA LYS A 8 -15.96 3.14 -6.74
C LYS A 8 -15.12 3.95 -7.71
N SER A 9 -14.18 4.73 -7.20
CA SER A 9 -13.29 5.56 -8.01
C SER A 9 -12.17 4.74 -8.62
N ARG A 10 -11.72 5.17 -9.81
CA ARG A 10 -10.59 4.53 -10.52
C ARG A 10 -9.33 4.54 -9.65
N ALA A 11 -9.01 5.66 -9.01
CA ALA A 11 -7.87 5.77 -8.10
C ALA A 11 -8.01 4.84 -6.88
N GLY A 12 -9.21 4.69 -6.31
CA GLY A 12 -9.43 3.79 -5.18
C GLY A 12 -9.25 2.33 -5.55
N LYS A 13 -9.64 1.91 -6.76
CA LYS A 13 -9.39 0.55 -7.27
C LYS A 13 -7.90 0.27 -7.40
N TRP A 14 -7.16 1.17 -8.04
CA TRP A 14 -5.69 1.07 -8.11
C TRP A 14 -5.06 1.03 -6.73
N ALA A 15 -5.50 1.87 -5.79
CA ALA A 15 -5.01 1.87 -4.42
C ALA A 15 -5.20 0.51 -3.72
N ALA A 16 -6.39 -0.08 -3.87
CA ALA A 16 -6.71 -1.38 -3.30
C ALA A 16 -5.88 -2.49 -3.92
N GLU A 17 -5.80 -2.55 -5.25
CA GLU A 17 -5.03 -3.56 -5.99
C GLU A 17 -3.53 -3.50 -5.61
N PHE A 18 -2.91 -2.32 -5.65
CA PHE A 18 -1.51 -2.16 -5.26
C PHE A 18 -1.25 -2.52 -3.80
N SER A 19 -2.19 -2.19 -2.91
CA SER A 19 -2.07 -2.54 -1.48
C SER A 19 -2.13 -4.05 -1.26
N ILE A 20 -3.04 -4.75 -1.95
CA ILE A 20 -3.16 -6.22 -1.88
C ILE A 20 -1.90 -6.88 -2.45
N VAL A 21 -1.43 -6.44 -3.61
CA VAL A 21 -0.22 -6.97 -4.24
C VAL A 21 1.00 -6.74 -3.35
N PHE A 22 1.12 -5.56 -2.72
CA PHE A 22 2.18 -5.27 -1.76
C PHE A 22 2.17 -6.26 -0.59
N ILE A 23 1.02 -6.47 0.05
CA ILE A 23 0.89 -7.39 1.18
C ILE A 23 1.30 -8.80 0.78
N ILE A 24 0.79 -9.30 -0.36
CA ILE A 24 1.11 -10.64 -0.86
C ILE A 24 2.61 -10.78 -1.15
N LEU A 25 3.22 -9.80 -1.84
CA LEU A 25 4.64 -9.84 -2.17
C LEU A 25 5.53 -9.73 -0.93
N MET A 26 5.20 -8.86 0.02
CA MET A 26 5.94 -8.75 1.29
C MET A 26 5.84 -10.03 2.10
N SER A 27 4.64 -10.61 2.25
CA SER A 27 4.47 -11.89 2.94
C SER A 27 5.26 -13.00 2.25
N LEU A 28 5.21 -13.10 0.92
CA LEU A 28 5.99 -14.08 0.17
C LEU A 28 7.49 -13.88 0.35
N LYS A 29 7.97 -12.62 0.35
CA LYS A 29 9.38 -12.30 0.57
C LYS A 29 9.87 -12.67 1.97
N ILE A 30 9.02 -12.54 2.98
CA ILE A 30 9.35 -12.94 4.36
C ILE A 30 9.33 -14.47 4.49
N MET A 31 8.37 -15.15 3.84
CA MET A 31 8.23 -16.61 3.92
C MET A 31 9.25 -17.36 3.07
N ARG A 32 9.67 -16.79 1.95
CA ARG A 32 10.66 -17.33 1.04
C ARG A 32 11.63 -16.21 0.75
N GLU A 33 12.92 -16.43 0.96
CA GLU A 33 14.00 -15.49 0.61
C GLU A 33 14.02 -15.25 -0.90
N LEU A 34 13.07 -14.45 -1.38
CA LEU A 34 12.93 -14.10 -2.76
C LEU A 34 14.00 -13.05 -3.06
N PRO A 35 14.77 -13.20 -4.15
CA PRO A 35 15.75 -12.20 -4.59
C PRO A 35 15.05 -10.99 -5.23
N ILE A 36 13.89 -10.59 -4.71
CA ILE A 36 13.19 -9.38 -5.09
C ILE A 36 13.63 -8.28 -4.12
N PRO A 37 14.25 -7.21 -4.62
CA PRO A 37 14.69 -6.14 -3.75
C PRO A 37 13.53 -5.46 -3.03
N THR A 38 13.70 -5.15 -1.74
CA THR A 38 12.62 -4.57 -0.91
C THR A 38 12.13 -3.24 -1.47
N PHE A 39 13.04 -2.46 -2.06
CA PHE A 39 12.74 -1.17 -2.67
C PHE A 39 11.73 -1.26 -3.83
N LEU A 40 11.75 -2.33 -4.63
CA LEU A 40 10.78 -2.54 -5.71
C LEU A 40 9.37 -2.78 -5.15
N ILE A 41 9.27 -3.58 -4.10
CA ILE A 41 7.99 -3.87 -3.42
C ILE A 41 7.48 -2.61 -2.72
N ALA A 42 8.36 -1.89 -2.03
CA ALA A 42 8.06 -0.61 -1.40
C ALA A 42 7.56 0.44 -2.40
N PHE A 43 8.17 0.54 -3.59
CA PHE A 43 7.72 1.47 -4.64
C PHE A 43 6.29 1.16 -5.10
N LEU A 44 5.96 -0.12 -5.24
CA LEU A 44 4.62 -0.56 -5.64
C LEU A 44 3.58 -0.22 -4.56
N GLY A 45 3.88 -0.50 -3.29
CA GLY A 45 3.00 -0.12 -2.19
C GLY A 45 2.87 1.41 -2.01
N PHE A 46 3.94 2.17 -2.28
CA PHE A 46 3.93 3.62 -2.26
C PHE A 46 3.05 4.22 -3.37
N ALA A 47 3.09 3.64 -4.58
CA ALA A 47 2.17 4.00 -5.66
C ALA A 47 0.70 3.72 -5.28
N GLY A 48 0.45 2.63 -4.54
CA GLY A 48 -0.86 2.33 -3.95
C GLY A 48 -1.30 3.38 -2.93
N PHE A 49 -0.40 3.80 -2.04
CA PHE A 49 -0.64 4.85 -1.04
C PHE A 49 -0.98 6.20 -1.68
N ILE A 50 -0.22 6.64 -2.70
CA ILE A 50 -0.51 7.89 -3.43
C ILE A 50 -1.90 7.82 -4.08
N ASN A 51 -2.23 6.71 -4.74
CA ASN A 51 -3.55 6.53 -5.34
C ASN A 51 -4.66 6.54 -4.28
N GLY A 52 -4.40 6.00 -3.09
CA GLY A 52 -5.30 6.03 -1.94
C GLY A 52 -5.57 7.44 -1.44
N LEU A 53 -4.51 8.23 -1.27
CA LEU A 53 -4.58 9.66 -0.94
C LEU A 53 -5.41 10.43 -1.98
N ILE A 54 -5.15 10.21 -3.27
CA ILE A 54 -5.92 10.85 -4.35
C ILE A 54 -7.39 10.43 -4.30
N ALA A 55 -7.68 9.14 -4.07
CA ALA A 55 -9.04 8.64 -3.99
C ALA A 55 -9.81 9.25 -2.81
N ILE A 56 -9.18 9.38 -1.64
CA ILE A 56 -9.79 9.93 -0.43
C ILE A 56 -9.99 11.44 -0.56
N ILE A 57 -8.98 12.18 -1.02
CA ILE A 57 -9.00 13.65 -1.07
C ILE A 57 -9.81 14.15 -2.26
N ARG A 58 -9.51 13.63 -3.46
CA ARG A 58 -10.06 14.15 -4.73
C ARG A 58 -11.40 13.51 -5.10
N ASN A 59 -11.53 12.19 -4.93
CA ASN A 59 -12.75 11.47 -5.31
C ASN A 59 -13.74 11.30 -4.15
N LYS A 60 -13.37 11.75 -2.94
CA LYS A 60 -14.13 11.53 -1.68
C LYS A 60 -14.47 10.05 -1.46
N ASP A 61 -13.66 9.15 -2.01
CA ASP A 61 -13.87 7.71 -1.96
C ASP A 61 -13.28 7.16 -0.67
N ARG A 62 -14.13 7.06 0.36
CA ARG A 62 -13.78 6.56 1.70
C ARG A 62 -14.06 5.06 1.84
N ALA A 63 -13.90 4.29 0.77
CA ALA A 63 -14.04 2.85 0.85
C ALA A 63 -12.97 2.23 1.74
N LEU A 64 -13.31 1.12 2.40
CA LEU A 64 -12.46 0.48 3.41
C LEU A 64 -11.13 -0.01 2.81
N LEU A 65 -11.18 -0.56 1.60
CA LEU A 65 -9.98 -0.97 0.85
C LEU A 65 -9.10 0.22 0.43
N THR A 66 -9.71 1.37 0.11
CA THR A 66 -8.95 2.60 -0.14
C THR A 66 -8.27 3.08 1.13
N LEU A 67 -8.96 2.99 2.27
CA LEU A 67 -8.40 3.37 3.57
C LEU A 67 -7.22 2.48 3.97
N LEU A 68 -7.25 1.19 3.58
CA LEU A 68 -6.19 0.20 3.84
C LEU A 68 -4.85 0.59 3.20
N SER A 69 -4.88 1.37 2.12
CA SER A 69 -3.65 1.90 1.53
C SER A 69 -2.89 2.87 2.45
N ILE A 70 -3.56 3.53 3.41
CA ILE A 70 -2.93 4.43 4.38
C ILE A 70 -1.98 3.69 5.34
N PRO A 71 -2.43 2.67 6.10
CA PRO A 71 -1.53 1.91 6.97
C PRO A 71 -0.45 1.20 6.16
N VAL A 72 -0.74 0.73 4.94
CA VAL A 72 0.28 0.17 4.04
C VAL A 72 1.36 1.20 3.71
N GLY A 73 0.98 2.43 3.34
CA GLY A 73 1.93 3.52 3.10
C GLY A 73 2.76 3.88 4.34
N LEU A 74 2.14 3.91 5.52
CA LEU A 74 2.85 4.15 6.78
C LEU A 74 3.87 3.05 7.09
N VAL A 75 3.50 1.79 6.92
CA VAL A 75 4.42 0.65 7.09
C VAL A 75 5.63 0.78 6.17
N ILE A 76 5.43 1.19 4.92
CA ILE A 76 6.52 1.39 3.95
C ILE A 76 7.46 2.52 4.39
N ILE A 77 6.91 3.64 4.86
CA ILE A 77 7.71 4.79 5.33
C ILE A 77 8.53 4.39 6.56
N ILE A 78 7.90 3.73 7.54
CA ILE A 78 8.57 3.28 8.77
C ILE A 78 9.65 2.26 8.45
N TRP A 79 9.35 1.27 7.61
CA TRP A 79 10.33 0.26 7.20
C TRP A 79 11.53 0.89 6.50
N SER A 80 11.27 1.77 5.53
CA SER A 80 12.34 2.44 4.79
C SER A 80 13.22 3.31 5.70
N ALA A 81 12.62 3.99 6.68
CA ALA A 81 13.37 4.76 7.67
C ALA A 81 14.23 3.86 8.57
N LEU A 82 13.70 2.72 9.02
CA LEU A 82 14.45 1.75 9.82
C LEU A 82 15.63 1.15 9.05
N GLU A 83 15.43 0.80 7.79
CA GLU A 83 16.49 0.31 6.90
C GLU A 83 17.62 1.35 6.73
N MET A 84 17.28 2.64 6.68
CA MET A 84 18.28 3.72 6.61
C MET A 84 19.03 3.93 7.92
N MET A 85 18.34 3.79 9.07
CA MET A 85 18.95 3.99 10.39
C MET A 85 19.80 2.79 10.82
N PHE A 86 19.39 1.59 10.43
CA PHE A 86 20.06 0.35 10.71
C PHE A 86 20.18 -0.42 9.39
N PRO A 87 21.18 -0.15 8.55
CA PRO A 87 21.42 -0.97 7.36
C PRO A 87 21.88 -2.36 7.82
N HIS A 88 21.15 -3.40 7.45
CA HIS A 88 21.48 -4.79 7.79
C HIS A 88 22.31 -5.42 6.67
#